data_AF-A0A0F9ZXP6-F1
#
_entry.id   AF-A0A0F9ZXP6-F1
#
_cell.length_a   1.000
_cell.length_b   1.000
_cell.length_c   1.000
_cell.angle_alpha   90.00
_cell.angle_beta   90.00
_cell.angle_gamma   90.00
#
_symmetry.space_group_name_H-M   'P 1'
#
loop_
_entity.id
_entity.type
_entity.pdbx_description
1 polymer ?
#
loop_
_entity_poly.entity_id
_entity_poly.type
_entity_poly.pdbx_seq_one_letter_code
_entity_poly.pdbx_strand_id
1 'polypeptide(L)'
;MPAATDDYVLGRDLHGSIRLEAQHLLFKMHNGYTLNPRIPISSDMKIAEIGTGTGIWLQDIASQLPETVQLHGYDVSANQFPSASLCPPNLTFATLDAFGDVPAHLVERYDVVHLRFWCAIIRGNDPGALIRHAIRLLKPGGYLQWEDADMGKPIMRGDEAEAFHKLGMSVLRTFNVLLDCRWRN
;
A
#
# COMPACT_ATOMS: atom_id res chain seq x y z
N MET A 1 24.81 15.39 -9.64
CA MET A 1 23.42 15.90 -9.75
C MET A 1 22.88 16.00 -8.33
N PRO A 2 22.22 17.09 -7.91
CA PRO A 2 21.56 17.09 -6.61
C PRO A 2 20.55 15.94 -6.59
N ALA A 3 20.53 15.18 -5.50
CA ALA A 3 19.53 14.13 -5.31
C ALA A 3 18.15 14.75 -5.50
N ALA A 4 17.30 14.16 -6.33
CA ALA A 4 15.91 14.57 -6.45
C ALA A 4 15.33 14.65 -5.02
N THR A 5 14.74 15.78 -4.67
CA THR A 5 14.07 15.93 -3.38
C THR A 5 13.01 14.85 -3.29
N ASP A 6 13.06 14.07 -2.22
CA ASP A 6 12.05 13.05 -1.98
C ASP A 6 10.73 13.75 -1.64
N ASP A 7 9.85 13.85 -2.62
CA ASP A 7 8.54 14.52 -2.52
C ASP A 7 7.51 13.70 -1.70
N TYR A 8 7.95 12.64 -1.02
CA TYR A 8 7.10 11.85 -0.15
C TYR A 8 6.89 12.51 1.22
N VAL A 9 5.70 13.07 1.36
CA VAL A 9 5.28 13.92 2.49
C VAL A 9 5.26 13.23 3.85
N LEU A 10 5.20 11.90 3.86
CA LEU A 10 5.15 11.10 5.09
C LEU A 10 6.54 10.64 5.55
N GLY A 11 7.60 10.91 4.78
CA GLY A 11 8.97 10.56 5.13
C GLY A 11 9.27 9.05 5.08
N ARG A 12 10.54 8.75 4.81
CA ARG A 12 11.10 7.38 4.71
C ARG A 12 12.18 7.09 5.75
N ASP A 13 12.24 7.90 6.80
CA ASP A 13 13.16 7.70 7.91
C ASP A 13 12.65 6.63 8.89
N LEU A 14 13.36 6.45 10.01
CA LEU A 14 12.97 5.49 11.04
C LEU A 14 11.54 5.72 11.56
N HIS A 15 11.13 6.99 11.70
CA HIS A 15 9.76 7.33 12.12
C HIS A 15 8.74 6.89 11.06
N GLY A 16 9.05 7.08 9.78
CA GLY A 16 8.25 6.60 8.66
C GLY A 16 8.08 5.08 8.68
N SER A 17 9.15 4.33 8.95
CA SER A 17 9.07 2.87 9.09
C SER A 17 8.25 2.44 10.30
N ILE A 18 8.49 3.01 11.49
CA ILE A 18 7.70 2.70 12.71
C ILE A 18 6.20 2.94 12.49
N ARG A 19 5.85 4.03 11.79
CA ARG A 19 4.46 4.30 11.43
C ARG A 19 3.85 3.16 10.62
N LEU A 20 4.54 2.67 9.57
CA LEU A 20 4.04 1.61 8.70
C LEU A 20 3.83 0.30 9.48
N GLU A 21 4.75 -0.04 10.39
CA GLU A 21 4.62 -1.20 11.28
C GLU A 21 3.39 -1.09 12.20
N ALA A 22 3.22 0.07 12.86
CA ALA A 22 2.09 0.31 13.75
C ALA A 22 0.74 0.31 13.00
N GLN A 23 0.71 0.93 11.83
CA GLN A 23 -0.46 0.94 10.96
C GLN A 23 -0.85 -0.49 10.52
N HIS A 24 0.13 -1.34 10.17
CA HIS A 24 -0.13 -2.72 9.83
C HIS A 24 -0.73 -3.50 10.99
N LEU A 25 -0.17 -3.37 12.20
CA LEU A 25 -0.71 -4.01 13.40
C LEU A 25 -2.18 -3.62 13.65
N LEU A 26 -2.49 -2.32 13.58
CA LEU A 26 -3.84 -1.81 13.82
C LEU A 26 -4.85 -2.31 12.77
N PHE A 27 -4.46 -2.32 11.48
CA PHE A 27 -5.34 -2.81 10.41
C PHE A 27 -5.58 -4.31 10.52
N LYS A 28 -4.56 -5.09 10.84
CA LYS A 28 -4.71 -6.53 11.05
C LYS A 28 -5.65 -6.82 12.21
N MET A 29 -5.54 -6.10 13.32
CA MET A 29 -6.46 -6.21 14.46
C MET A 29 -7.89 -5.79 14.10
N HIS A 30 -8.05 -4.73 13.30
CA HIS A 30 -9.36 -4.25 12.87
C HIS A 30 -10.06 -5.24 11.94
N ASN A 31 -9.35 -5.77 10.95
CA ASN A 31 -9.91 -6.64 9.92
C ASN A 31 -10.06 -8.09 10.41
N GLY A 32 -9.17 -8.54 11.30
CA GLY A 32 -9.10 -9.93 11.74
C GLY A 32 -8.48 -10.88 10.71
N TYR A 33 -7.91 -10.35 9.62
CA TYR A 33 -7.23 -11.11 8.57
C TYR A 33 -6.16 -10.25 7.88
N THR A 34 -5.18 -10.89 7.25
CA THR A 34 -4.18 -10.23 6.37
C THR A 34 -4.61 -10.31 4.91
N LEU A 35 -5.03 -11.50 4.44
CA LEU A 35 -5.72 -11.71 3.17
C LEU A 35 -7.21 -11.95 3.40
N ASN A 36 -8.07 -11.37 2.58
CA ASN A 36 -9.51 -11.58 2.73
C ASN A 36 -9.86 -13.06 2.60
N PRO A 37 -10.58 -13.69 3.56
CA PRO A 37 -10.89 -15.12 3.54
C PRO A 37 -11.73 -15.59 2.33
N ARG A 38 -12.33 -14.66 1.57
CA ARG A 38 -13.06 -14.99 0.34
C ARG A 38 -12.15 -15.20 -0.87
N ILE A 39 -10.87 -14.85 -0.78
CA ILE A 39 -9.89 -15.07 -1.83
C ILE A 39 -9.39 -16.52 -1.70
N PRO A 40 -9.63 -17.40 -2.69
CA PRO A 40 -9.17 -18.78 -2.62
C PRO A 40 -7.65 -18.86 -2.75
N ILE A 41 -7.02 -19.61 -1.86
CA ILE A 41 -5.57 -19.85 -1.89
C ILE A 41 -5.27 -21.04 -2.78
N SER A 42 -4.37 -20.85 -3.75
CA SER A 42 -3.81 -21.92 -4.59
C SER A 42 -2.30 -22.00 -4.43
N SER A 43 -1.71 -23.19 -4.65
CA SER A 43 -0.26 -23.42 -4.49
C SER A 43 0.60 -22.46 -5.33
N ASP A 44 0.20 -22.15 -6.56
CA ASP A 44 1.05 -21.41 -7.51
C ASP A 44 0.61 -19.96 -7.70
N MET A 45 -0.09 -19.42 -6.71
CA MET A 45 -0.62 -18.06 -6.73
C MET A 45 0.51 -17.02 -6.75
N LYS A 46 0.27 -15.89 -7.41
CA LYS A 46 1.15 -14.72 -7.41
C LYS A 46 0.43 -13.54 -6.78
N ILE A 47 1.02 -12.97 -5.74
CA ILE A 47 0.49 -11.80 -5.03
C ILE A 47 1.48 -10.63 -5.20
N ALA A 48 0.94 -9.46 -5.54
CA ALA A 48 1.68 -8.20 -5.51
C ALA A 48 1.13 -7.26 -4.44
N GLU A 49 2.00 -6.53 -3.75
CA GLU A 49 1.65 -5.33 -2.99
C GLU A 49 2.26 -4.11 -3.69
N ILE A 50 1.44 -3.12 -4.03
CA ILE A 50 1.91 -1.85 -4.62
C ILE A 50 1.91 -0.78 -3.52
N GLY A 51 3.00 -0.03 -3.42
CA GLY A 51 3.25 0.90 -2.30
C GLY A 51 3.67 0.16 -1.04
N THR A 52 4.52 -0.87 -1.19
CA THR A 52 4.83 -1.82 -0.11
C THR A 52 5.60 -1.20 1.08
N GLY A 53 6.29 -0.06 0.88
CA GLY A 53 7.06 0.59 1.94
C GLY A 53 8.08 -0.34 2.60
N THR A 54 7.87 -0.71 3.87
CA THR A 54 8.73 -1.66 4.60
C THR A 54 8.53 -3.12 4.20
N GLY A 55 7.51 -3.42 3.38
CA GLY A 55 7.15 -4.79 3.04
C GLY A 55 6.49 -5.57 4.16
N ILE A 56 6.07 -4.92 5.25
CA ILE A 56 5.55 -5.61 6.44
C ILE A 56 4.32 -6.47 6.15
N TRP A 57 3.43 -6.02 5.25
CA TRP A 57 2.24 -6.81 4.91
C TRP A 57 2.63 -8.10 4.19
N LEU A 58 3.57 -8.02 3.23
CA LEU A 58 4.08 -9.20 2.53
C LEU A 58 4.84 -10.14 3.46
N GLN A 59 5.62 -9.62 4.41
CA GLN A 59 6.30 -10.44 5.41
C GLN A 59 5.31 -11.17 6.32
N ASP A 60 4.25 -10.48 6.75
CA ASP A 60 3.20 -11.07 7.59
C ASP A 60 2.41 -12.17 6.87
N ILE A 61 1.98 -11.91 5.63
CA ILE A 61 1.20 -12.88 4.86
C ILE A 61 2.04 -14.09 4.41
N ALA A 62 3.35 -13.94 4.22
CA ALA A 62 4.23 -15.04 3.83
C ALA A 62 4.17 -16.23 4.81
N SER A 63 4.03 -15.95 6.10
CA SER A 63 3.90 -16.98 7.15
C SER A 63 2.55 -17.73 7.13
N GLN A 64 1.56 -17.21 6.40
CA GLN A 64 0.18 -17.71 6.37
C GLN A 64 -0.15 -18.44 5.06
N LEU A 65 0.79 -18.48 4.11
CA LEU A 65 0.59 -19.02 2.77
C LEU A 65 1.54 -20.21 2.51
N PRO A 66 1.19 -21.11 1.57
CA PRO A 66 2.13 -22.11 1.08
C PRO A 66 3.41 -21.45 0.53
N GLU A 67 4.58 -22.04 0.78
CA GLU A 67 5.87 -21.54 0.29
C GLU A 67 5.96 -21.46 -1.25
N THR A 68 5.08 -22.19 -1.94
CA THR A 68 4.94 -22.17 -3.40
C THR A 68 4.35 -20.85 -3.92
N VAL A 69 3.60 -20.10 -3.10
CA VAL A 69 3.04 -18.80 -3.45
C VAL A 69 4.15 -17.77 -3.64
N GLN A 70 4.10 -17.00 -4.71
CA GLN A 70 5.10 -15.97 -5.01
C GLN A 70 4.61 -14.58 -4.59
N LEU A 71 5.43 -13.88 -3.82
CA LEU A 71 5.14 -12.58 -3.23
C LEU A 71 6.06 -11.51 -3.82
N HIS A 72 5.47 -10.41 -4.30
CA HIS A 72 6.21 -9.33 -4.94
C HIS A 72 5.81 -7.98 -4.35
N GLY A 73 6.77 -7.29 -3.75
CA GLY A 73 6.61 -5.93 -3.22
C GLY A 73 7.11 -4.90 -4.20
N TYR A 74 6.29 -3.89 -4.44
CA TYR A 74 6.62 -2.78 -5.32
C TYR A 74 6.46 -1.45 -4.60
N ASP A 75 7.45 -0.58 -4.74
CA ASP A 75 7.37 0.81 -4.27
C ASP A 75 8.10 1.72 -5.25
N VAL A 76 7.78 3.01 -5.26
CA VAL A 76 8.53 3.99 -6.07
C VAL A 76 9.98 4.13 -5.58
N SER A 77 10.27 3.74 -4.33
CA SER A 77 11.59 3.81 -3.72
C SER A 77 11.99 2.53 -2.99
N ALA A 78 13.24 2.10 -3.16
CA ALA A 78 13.81 0.96 -2.44
C ALA A 78 14.28 1.30 -1.01
N ASN A 79 14.18 2.56 -0.56
CA ASN A 79 14.80 3.03 0.68
C ASN A 79 14.31 2.32 1.96
N GLN A 80 13.08 1.79 1.93
CA GLN A 80 12.49 1.11 3.09
C GLN A 80 12.42 -0.41 2.90
N PHE A 81 12.91 -0.94 1.78
CA PHE A 81 12.89 -2.39 1.56
C PHE A 81 13.72 -3.11 2.63
N PRO A 82 13.24 -4.25 3.13
CA PRO A 82 14.02 -5.08 4.03
C PRO A 82 15.22 -5.68 3.29
N SER A 83 16.24 -6.07 4.04
CA SER A 83 17.34 -6.86 3.47
C SER A 83 16.78 -8.18 2.91
N ALA A 84 17.19 -8.55 1.70
CA ALA A 84 16.80 -9.82 1.07
C ALA A 84 17.18 -11.03 1.94
N SER A 85 18.23 -10.93 2.76
CA SER A 85 18.63 -12.00 3.71
C SER A 85 17.64 -12.24 4.84
N LEU A 86 16.72 -11.29 5.10
CA LEU A 86 15.66 -11.39 6.10
C LEU A 86 14.34 -11.88 5.49
N CYS A 87 14.31 -12.08 4.17
CA CYS A 87 13.10 -12.41 3.42
C CYS A 87 13.09 -13.89 3.02
N PRO A 88 11.91 -14.54 3.02
CA PRO A 88 11.73 -15.84 2.41
C PRO A 88 12.12 -15.84 0.92
N PRO A 89 12.61 -16.96 0.35
CA PRO A 89 13.05 -17.02 -1.06
C PRO A 89 11.94 -16.71 -2.09
N ASN A 90 10.68 -16.88 -1.72
CA ASN A 90 9.50 -16.61 -2.54
C ASN A 90 8.99 -15.16 -2.44
N LEU A 91 9.71 -14.28 -1.72
CA LEU A 91 9.33 -12.90 -1.48
C LEU A 91 10.42 -11.94 -2.00
N THR A 92 10.07 -11.10 -2.97
CA THR A 92 11.00 -10.19 -3.64
C THR A 92 10.48 -8.77 -3.71
N PHE A 93 11.41 -7.80 -3.75
CA PHE A 93 11.10 -6.38 -3.83
C PHE A 93 11.73 -5.74 -5.06
N ALA A 94 11.01 -4.83 -5.71
CA ALA A 94 11.50 -4.07 -6.84
C ALA A 94 10.85 -2.68 -6.90
N THR A 95 11.50 -1.75 -7.60
CA THR A 95 10.91 -0.42 -7.79
C THR A 95 9.88 -0.43 -8.90
N LEU A 96 8.76 0.26 -8.69
CA LEU A 96 7.70 0.45 -9.69
C LEU A 96 6.90 1.72 -9.35
N ASP A 97 6.70 2.58 -10.33
CA ASP A 97 5.80 3.72 -10.22
C ASP A 97 4.36 3.30 -10.52
N ALA A 98 3.50 3.34 -9.49
CA ALA A 98 2.09 2.96 -9.58
C ALA A 98 1.24 3.91 -10.44
N PHE A 99 1.77 5.08 -10.80
CA PHE A 99 1.12 6.04 -11.70
C PHE A 99 1.74 6.04 -13.11
N GLY A 100 2.80 5.25 -13.32
CA GLY A 100 3.42 5.04 -14.61
C GLY A 100 2.80 3.88 -15.40
N ASP A 101 3.43 3.56 -16.54
CA ASP A 101 3.06 2.42 -17.36
C ASP A 101 3.42 1.09 -16.68
N VAL A 102 2.53 0.10 -16.79
CA VAL A 102 2.82 -1.27 -16.34
C VAL A 102 3.85 -1.91 -17.28
N PRO A 103 5.01 -2.36 -16.79
CA PRO A 103 5.98 -3.11 -17.59
C PRO A 103 5.33 -4.35 -18.22
N ALA A 104 5.64 -4.62 -19.50
CA ALA A 104 5.01 -5.71 -20.26
C ALA A 104 5.07 -7.09 -19.56
N HIS A 105 6.15 -7.36 -18.83
CA HIS A 105 6.36 -8.62 -18.10
C HIS A 105 5.56 -8.74 -16.78
N LEU A 106 4.85 -7.69 -16.38
CA LEU A 106 3.98 -7.64 -15.20
C LEU A 106 2.49 -7.59 -15.56
N VAL A 107 2.15 -7.39 -16.83
CA VAL A 107 0.76 -7.39 -17.31
C VAL A 107 0.14 -8.76 -17.08
N GLU A 108 -1.06 -8.78 -16.50
CA GLU A 108 -1.84 -10.01 -16.23
C GLU A 108 -1.04 -11.11 -15.50
N ARG A 109 -0.17 -10.71 -14.57
CA ARG A 109 0.74 -11.62 -13.89
C ARG A 109 0.22 -12.11 -12.54
N TYR A 110 -0.65 -11.34 -11.89
CA TYR A 110 -0.99 -11.52 -10.48
C TYR A 110 -2.40 -12.04 -10.29
N ASP A 111 -2.56 -12.96 -9.34
CA ASP A 111 -3.86 -13.45 -8.90
C ASP A 111 -4.47 -12.51 -7.85
N VAL A 112 -3.62 -11.85 -7.04
CA VAL A 112 -4.01 -10.78 -6.12
C VAL A 112 -3.08 -9.58 -6.29
N VAL A 113 -3.67 -8.39 -6.35
CA VAL A 113 -2.97 -7.12 -6.15
C VAL A 113 -3.53 -6.49 -4.88
N HIS A 114 -2.62 -6.16 -3.96
CA HIS A 114 -2.92 -5.52 -2.70
C HIS A 114 -2.52 -4.04 -2.72
N LEU A 115 -3.40 -3.20 -2.20
CA LEU A 115 -3.23 -1.75 -2.04
C LEU A 115 -3.62 -1.37 -0.62
N ARG A 116 -2.84 -0.50 0.02
CA ARG A 116 -3.18 0.00 1.36
C ARG A 116 -2.70 1.43 1.61
N PHE A 117 -3.54 2.23 2.29
CA PHE A 117 -3.27 3.63 2.65
C PHE A 117 -2.99 4.58 1.47
N TRP A 118 -3.57 4.29 0.32
CA TRP A 118 -3.43 5.14 -0.86
C TRP A 118 -4.21 6.45 -0.74
N CYS A 119 -5.16 6.55 0.21
CA CYS A 119 -5.88 7.79 0.50
C CYS A 119 -4.96 8.96 0.86
N ALA A 120 -3.77 8.68 1.41
CA ALA A 120 -2.79 9.70 1.76
C ALA A 120 -1.89 10.13 0.58
N ILE A 121 -1.99 9.45 -0.56
CA ILE A 121 -1.08 9.59 -1.72
C ILE A 121 -1.82 10.08 -2.96
N ILE A 122 -3.05 9.60 -3.17
CA ILE A 122 -3.87 9.98 -4.32
C ILE A 122 -4.15 11.48 -4.30
N ARG A 123 -3.75 12.16 -5.37
CA ARG A 123 -3.93 13.61 -5.55
C ARG A 123 -5.21 13.89 -6.30
N GLY A 124 -5.85 15.03 -5.99
CA GLY A 124 -7.02 15.50 -6.73
C GLY A 124 -8.28 14.63 -6.60
N ASN A 125 -8.29 13.67 -5.66
CA ASN A 125 -9.40 12.75 -5.42
C ASN A 125 -9.75 11.87 -6.66
N ASP A 126 -8.74 11.51 -7.45
CA ASP A 126 -8.87 10.63 -8.62
C ASP A 126 -7.98 9.37 -8.48
N PRO A 127 -8.56 8.22 -8.10
CA PRO A 127 -7.84 6.95 -8.01
C PRO A 127 -7.68 6.25 -9.36
N GLY A 128 -8.22 6.80 -10.45
CA GLY A 128 -8.40 6.10 -11.71
C GLY A 128 -7.09 5.58 -12.31
N ALA A 129 -6.00 6.35 -12.21
CA ALA A 129 -4.69 5.90 -12.69
C ALA A 129 -4.18 4.68 -11.91
N LEU A 130 -4.27 4.72 -10.57
CA LEU A 130 -3.88 3.62 -9.70
C LEU A 130 -4.73 2.37 -9.95
N ILE A 131 -6.05 2.54 -10.08
CA ILE A 131 -6.98 1.44 -10.37
C ILE A 131 -6.62 0.80 -11.71
N ARG A 132 -6.40 1.60 -12.77
CA ARG A 132 -6.01 1.08 -14.09
C ARG A 132 -4.68 0.33 -14.02
N HIS A 133 -3.70 0.85 -13.29
CA HIS A 133 -2.41 0.19 -13.09
C HIS A 133 -2.58 -1.15 -12.37
N ALA A 134 -3.30 -1.18 -11.24
CA ALA A 134 -3.57 -2.40 -10.49
C ALA A 134 -4.36 -3.45 -11.30
N ILE A 135 -5.38 -3.03 -12.05
CA ILE A 135 -6.15 -3.94 -12.93
C ILE A 135 -5.25 -4.52 -14.02
N ARG A 136 -4.34 -3.71 -14.59
CA ARG A 136 -3.44 -4.18 -15.66
C ARG A 136 -2.44 -5.23 -15.17
N LEU A 137 -2.09 -5.22 -13.89
CA LEU A 137 -1.28 -6.25 -13.24
C LEU A 137 -2.05 -7.56 -12.99
N LEU A 138 -3.36 -7.48 -12.80
CA LEU A 138 -4.21 -8.63 -12.48
C LEU A 138 -4.46 -9.52 -13.70
N LYS A 139 -4.36 -10.84 -13.50
CA LYS A 139 -4.92 -11.83 -14.41
C LYS A 139 -6.44 -11.63 -14.55
N PRO A 140 -7.05 -12.05 -15.67
CA PRO A 140 -8.50 -12.17 -15.75
C PRO A 140 -9.07 -13.01 -14.60
N GLY A 141 -9.98 -12.45 -13.81
CA GLY A 141 -10.56 -13.10 -12.62
C GLY A 141 -9.75 -12.97 -11.33
N GLY A 142 -8.64 -12.22 -11.34
CA GLY A 142 -7.86 -11.90 -10.14
C GLY A 142 -8.56 -10.92 -9.20
N TYR A 143 -8.02 -10.77 -7.99
CA TYR A 143 -8.60 -9.99 -6.91
C TYR A 143 -7.79 -8.72 -6.63
N LEU A 144 -8.46 -7.58 -6.59
CA LEU A 144 -7.93 -6.37 -5.99
C LEU A 144 -8.35 -6.32 -4.52
N GLN A 145 -7.40 -6.46 -3.59
CA GLN A 145 -7.65 -6.18 -2.17
C GLN A 145 -7.15 -4.77 -1.85
N TRP A 146 -8.08 -3.83 -1.66
CA TRP A 146 -7.78 -2.46 -1.28
C TRP A 146 -8.28 -2.19 0.14
N GLU A 147 -7.36 -1.86 1.04
CA GLU A 147 -7.66 -1.47 2.42
C GLU A 147 -7.31 0.00 2.66
N ASP A 148 -8.27 0.82 3.04
CA ASP A 148 -8.00 2.23 3.30
C ASP A 148 -8.76 2.77 4.51
N ALA A 149 -8.24 3.86 5.06
CA ALA A 149 -8.88 4.54 6.18
C ALA A 149 -9.94 5.53 5.64
N ASP A 150 -11.20 5.42 6.11
CA ASP A 150 -12.17 6.50 5.90
C ASP A 150 -11.83 7.67 6.82
N MET A 151 -11.06 8.61 6.28
CA MET A 151 -10.65 9.82 6.98
C MET A 151 -11.62 10.99 6.71
N GLY A 152 -12.76 10.75 6.05
CA GLY A 152 -13.78 11.76 5.77
C GLY A 152 -14.72 12.04 6.95
N LYS A 153 -14.79 11.15 7.95
CA LYS A 153 -15.65 11.31 9.14
C LYS A 153 -14.95 10.85 10.44
N PRO A 154 -13.79 11.42 10.80
CA PRO A 154 -13.11 11.02 12.02
C PRO A 154 -13.91 11.43 13.26
N ILE A 155 -13.98 10.55 14.25
CA ILE A 155 -14.52 10.87 15.58
C ILE A 155 -13.38 11.45 16.42
N MET A 156 -13.40 12.76 16.62
CA MET A 156 -12.45 13.45 17.50
C MET A 156 -13.11 13.74 18.84
N ARG A 157 -12.40 13.48 19.94
CA ARG A 157 -12.85 13.80 21.29
C ARG A 157 -11.70 14.46 22.05
N GLY A 158 -11.92 15.68 22.54
CA GLY A 158 -10.94 16.46 23.28
C GLY A 158 -10.23 17.51 22.41
N ASP A 159 -9.80 18.60 23.05
CA ASP A 159 -9.26 19.79 22.38
C ASP A 159 -7.96 19.47 21.63
N GLU A 160 -7.10 18.62 22.18
CA GLU A 160 -5.83 18.22 21.54
C GLU A 160 -6.07 17.39 20.27
N ALA A 161 -7.04 16.47 20.31
CA ALA A 161 -7.38 15.62 19.15
C ALA A 161 -7.96 16.48 18.01
N GLU A 162 -8.80 17.45 18.35
CA GLU A 162 -9.34 18.40 17.36
C GLU A 162 -8.26 19.32 16.79
N ALA A 163 -7.34 19.82 17.62
CA ALA A 163 -6.22 20.64 17.17
C ALA A 163 -5.29 19.85 16.24
N PHE A 164 -4.97 18.61 16.60
CA PHE A 164 -4.18 17.70 15.77
C PHE A 164 -4.87 17.43 14.41
N HIS A 165 -6.17 17.12 14.43
CA HIS A 165 -6.93 16.91 13.20
C HIS A 165 -6.89 18.14 12.27
N LYS A 166 -7.14 19.34 12.82
CA LYS A 166 -7.08 20.60 12.05
C LYS A 166 -5.71 20.81 11.42
N LEU A 167 -4.63 20.60 12.17
CA LEU A 167 -3.26 20.71 11.67
C LEU A 167 -2.99 19.68 10.56
N GLY A 168 -3.28 18.41 10.81
CA GLY A 168 -3.07 17.32 9.84
C GLY A 168 -3.82 17.56 8.53
N MET A 169 -5.09 17.97 8.60
CA MET A 169 -5.87 18.31 7.41
C MET A 169 -5.30 19.52 6.65
N SER A 170 -4.74 20.51 7.35
CA SER A 170 -4.09 21.66 6.70
C SER A 170 -2.84 21.24 5.92
N VAL A 171 -2.01 20.37 6.51
CA VAL A 171 -0.82 19.82 5.85
C VAL A 171 -1.21 19.06 4.58
N LEU A 172 -2.19 18.15 4.66
CA LEU A 172 -2.58 17.31 3.52
C LEU A 172 -3.22 18.11 2.38
N ARG A 173 -4.02 19.13 2.71
CA ARG A 173 -4.54 20.07 1.70
C ARG A 173 -3.44 20.81 0.95
N THR A 174 -2.34 21.14 1.63
CA THR A 174 -1.18 21.80 1.01
C THR A 174 -0.56 20.92 -0.07
N PHE A 175 -0.63 19.60 0.09
CA PHE A 175 -0.12 18.62 -0.87
C PHE A 175 -1.19 18.10 -1.85
N ASN A 176 -2.37 18.75 -1.91
CA ASN A 176 -3.50 18.34 -2.75
C ASN A 176 -3.97 16.89 -2.50
N VAL A 177 -3.80 16.42 -1.27
CA VAL A 177 -4.30 15.13 -0.80
C VAL A 177 -5.67 15.36 -0.14
N LEU A 178 -6.69 14.72 -0.69
CA LEU A 178 -8.04 14.72 -0.13
C LEU A 178 -8.26 13.38 0.55
N LEU A 179 -8.45 13.43 1.86
CA LEU A 179 -8.58 12.27 2.73
C LEU A 179 -10.00 11.67 2.77
N ASP A 180 -10.93 12.12 1.93
CA ASP A 180 -12.24 11.48 1.86
C ASP A 180 -12.24 10.41 0.78
N CYS A 181 -12.49 9.15 1.15
CA CYS A 181 -12.62 8.03 0.22
C CYS A 181 -13.90 8.12 -0.66
N ARG A 182 -14.47 9.32 -0.79
CA ARG A 182 -15.56 9.67 -1.70
C ARG A 182 -14.94 10.23 -2.98
N TRP A 183 -14.28 9.34 -3.71
CA TRP A 183 -13.68 9.62 -5.00
C TRP A 183 -14.73 10.20 -5.97
N ARG A 184 -14.37 11.20 -6.77
CA ARG A 184 -15.33 11.81 -7.72
C ARG A 184 -15.68 10.77 -8.78
N ASN A 185 -16.97 10.43 -8.89
CA ASN A 185 -17.53 9.65 -10.00
C ASN A 185 -17.48 10.45 -11.30
#